data_AF-M1CR97-F1
#
_entry.id   AF-M1CR97-F1
#
_cell.length_a   1.000
_cell.length_b   1.000
_cell.length_c   1.000
_cell.angle_alpha   90.00
_cell.angle_beta   90.00
_cell.angle_gamma   90.00
#
_symmetry.space_group_name_H-M   'P 1'
#
loop_
_entity.id
_entity.type
_entity.pdbx_description
1 polymer ?
#
loop_
_entity_poly.entity_id
_entity_poly.type
_entity_poly.pdbx_seq_one_letter_code
_entity_poly.pdbx_strand_id
1 'polypeptide(L)'
;MRGPLVNKLSLIFGPRPPLNCILLCLVSVCVLIALLSSFSSTTFDSVTSYAKPDVYTNYRKLKEQARNDYLELKSISLGANLIKDVGLCGKERENYVPCYNVSANLLAGLKDGEEFDRHCELSQEHQNCLVRPPKEYKIPLTWPAGRDVIWSGNVKLTKDQFLSSGSMTKRLMLLEENQIAFHSEDGMIVDGVKDYSHLIADMIGLGSDTEFLQAGVRSVLDIGCGFGSFGAHLLSLRLMALCVAPYEPSGSQVQLALERGLPAVIGNFISKQLPFPSLSYDMVHCAQCGIIWDSKGIVAFVL
;
A
#
# COMPACT_ATOMS: atom_id res chain seq x y z
N MET A 1 52.28 -3.79 85.55
CA MET A 1 53.05 -5.04 85.66
C MET A 1 52.70 -5.93 84.47
N ARG A 2 53.72 -6.37 83.72
CA ARG A 2 53.82 -7.55 82.83
C ARG A 2 52.71 -7.85 81.79
N GLY A 3 53.15 -7.97 80.52
CA GLY A 3 52.60 -8.97 79.59
C GLY A 3 51.94 -8.44 78.30
N PRO A 4 52.65 -8.46 77.15
CA PRO A 4 52.22 -7.90 75.85
C PRO A 4 51.87 -8.98 74.81
N LEU A 5 51.29 -8.60 73.65
CA LEU A 5 51.81 -9.05 72.35
C LEU A 5 51.20 -8.25 71.18
N VAL A 6 52.03 -7.42 70.54
CA VAL A 6 51.90 -7.04 69.13
C VAL A 6 53.13 -7.61 68.44
N ASN A 7 52.96 -8.48 67.43
CA ASN A 7 53.67 -8.37 66.15
C ASN A 7 53.36 -9.51 65.15
N LYS A 8 52.99 -9.06 63.94
CA LYS A 8 53.42 -9.47 62.60
C LYS A 8 52.97 -10.81 61.95
N LEU A 9 52.78 -10.65 60.63
CA LEU A 9 52.79 -11.62 59.51
C LEU A 9 51.49 -12.46 59.35
N SER A 10 50.86 -12.59 58.18
CA SER A 10 51.33 -12.44 56.80
C SER A 10 50.12 -12.35 55.84
N LEU A 11 50.27 -11.55 54.78
CA LEU A 11 49.43 -11.62 53.58
C LEU A 11 49.61 -12.99 52.92
N ILE A 12 48.50 -13.69 52.63
CA ILE A 12 48.48 -14.82 51.70
C ILE A 12 47.53 -14.44 50.56
N PHE A 13 48.11 -13.95 49.47
CA PHE A 13 47.45 -13.88 48.17
C PHE A 13 47.31 -15.31 47.64
N GLY A 14 46.08 -15.82 47.61
CA GLY A 14 45.73 -17.03 46.86
C GLY A 14 45.82 -16.79 45.34
N PRO A 15 46.09 -17.83 44.54
CA PRO A 15 46.35 -17.67 43.11
C PRO A 15 45.11 -17.16 42.37
N ARG A 16 45.31 -16.09 41.59
CA ARG A 16 44.30 -15.51 40.70
C ARG A 16 43.75 -16.60 39.78
N PRO A 17 42.43 -16.81 39.68
CA PRO A 17 41.89 -17.73 38.68
C PRO A 17 42.25 -17.19 37.29
N PRO A 18 42.64 -18.06 36.34
CA PRO A 18 42.99 -17.62 35.00
C PRO A 18 41.79 -16.88 34.38
N LEU A 19 42.02 -15.76 33.70
CA LEU A 19 40.99 -14.92 33.07
C LEU A 19 39.98 -15.74 32.23
N ASN A 20 40.41 -16.85 31.64
CA ASN A 20 39.56 -17.80 30.92
C ASN A 20 38.49 -18.46 31.79
N CYS A 21 38.77 -18.75 33.06
CA CYS A 21 37.80 -19.37 33.98
C CYS A 21 36.72 -18.37 34.40
N ILE A 22 37.09 -17.10 34.64
CA ILE A 22 36.13 -16.02 34.88
C ILE A 22 35.28 -15.78 33.63
N LEU A 23 35.90 -15.75 32.44
CA LEU A 23 35.19 -15.57 31.17
C LEU A 23 34.20 -16.71 30.89
N LEU A 24 34.60 -17.97 31.12
CA LEU A 24 33.72 -19.14 30.99
C LEU A 24 32.55 -19.10 31.97
N CYS A 25 32.77 -18.67 33.21
CA CYS A 25 31.71 -18.46 34.18
C CYS A 25 30.74 -17.35 33.73
N LEU A 26 31.25 -16.23 33.22
CA LEU A 26 30.41 -15.13 32.71
C LEU A 26 29.59 -15.55 31.49
N VAL A 27 30.19 -16.29 30.54
CA VAL A 27 29.47 -16.82 29.37
C VAL A 27 28.40 -17.83 29.79
N SER A 28 28.72 -18.73 30.73
CA SER A 28 27.76 -19.69 31.29
C SER A 28 26.57 -19.00 31.96
N VAL A 29 26.82 -17.96 32.76
CA VAL A 29 25.77 -17.16 33.40
C VAL A 29 24.93 -16.41 32.37
N CYS A 30 25.53 -15.83 31.33
CA CYS A 30 24.80 -15.16 30.26
C CYS A 30 23.92 -16.14 29.45
N VAL A 31 24.40 -17.37 29.20
CA VAL A 31 23.61 -18.42 28.54
C VAL A 31 22.46 -18.88 29.44
N LEU A 32 22.70 -19.05 30.74
CA LEU A 32 21.64 -19.36 31.71
C LEU A 32 20.59 -18.25 31.78
N ILE A 33 21.00 -16.98 31.77
CA ILE A 33 20.08 -15.84 31.72
C ILE A 33 19.30 -15.84 30.41
N ALA A 34 19.91 -16.09 29.25
CA ALA A 34 19.21 -16.15 27.97
C ALA A 34 18.20 -17.32 27.92
N LEU A 35 18.56 -18.49 28.47
CA LEU A 35 17.67 -19.65 28.57
C LEU A 35 16.52 -19.41 29.55
N LEU A 36 16.76 -18.75 30.69
CA LEU A 36 15.73 -18.42 31.69
C LEU A 36 14.85 -17.25 31.22
N SER A 37 15.39 -16.29 30.47
CA SER A 37 14.63 -15.17 29.88
C SER A 37 13.71 -15.63 28.73
N SER A 38 13.96 -16.80 28.16
CA SER A 38 13.13 -17.41 27.13
C SER A 38 11.85 -18.07 27.68
N PHE A 39 11.71 -18.18 29.01
CA PHE A 39 10.57 -18.88 29.64
C PHE A 39 9.61 -18.01 30.44
N SER A 40 9.84 -16.70 30.52
CA SER A 40 8.95 -15.79 31.23
C SER A 40 8.69 -14.53 30.43
N SER A 41 7.71 -14.61 29.51
CA SER A 41 6.67 -13.60 29.21
C SER A 41 6.09 -13.83 27.82
N THR A 42 4.99 -14.58 27.73
CA THR A 42 3.82 -14.30 26.88
C THR A 42 2.75 -15.36 27.15
N THR A 43 2.19 -15.36 28.37
CA THR A 43 0.81 -15.79 28.51
C THR A 43 -0.07 -14.69 27.91
N PHE A 44 -0.22 -14.70 26.59
CA PHE A 44 -1.31 -14.00 25.94
C PHE A 44 -2.41 -15.03 25.70
N ASP A 45 -3.57 -14.76 26.28
CA ASP A 45 -4.78 -15.52 26.04
C ASP A 45 -5.01 -15.63 24.53
N SER A 46 -4.88 -16.84 24.00
CA SER A 46 -5.29 -17.17 22.65
C SER A 46 -6.82 -17.07 22.60
N VAL A 47 -7.35 -15.88 22.34
CA VAL A 47 -8.71 -15.76 21.81
C VAL A 47 -8.62 -16.13 20.34
N THR A 48 -8.71 -17.44 20.08
CA THR A 48 -8.92 -17.97 18.74
C THR A 48 -10.30 -17.51 18.29
N SER A 49 -10.39 -16.29 17.76
CA SER A 49 -11.56 -15.88 16.99
C SER A 49 -11.45 -16.56 15.62
N TYR A 50 -11.77 -17.85 15.57
CA TYR A 50 -12.18 -18.46 14.31
C TYR A 50 -13.29 -17.57 13.76
N ALA A 51 -13.04 -16.94 12.61
CA ALA A 51 -14.09 -16.41 11.77
C ALA A 51 -15.01 -17.60 11.46
N LYS A 52 -16.08 -17.74 12.24
CA LYS A 52 -17.16 -18.62 11.89
C LYS A 52 -17.69 -18.07 10.57
N PRO A 53 -17.72 -18.85 9.48
CA PRO A 53 -18.62 -18.51 8.40
C PRO A 53 -20.00 -18.43 9.04
N ASP A 54 -20.70 -17.32 8.83
CA ASP A 54 -22.08 -17.14 9.29
C ASP A 54 -23.01 -18.04 8.46
N VAL A 55 -22.82 -19.34 8.61
CA VAL A 55 -23.81 -20.34 8.27
C VAL A 55 -24.89 -20.14 9.30
N TYR A 56 -25.91 -19.36 8.94
CA TYR A 56 -27.12 -19.18 9.73
C TYR A 56 -27.81 -20.54 9.91
N THR A 57 -27.38 -21.29 10.91
CA THR A 57 -28.00 -22.57 11.32
C THR A 57 -29.34 -22.37 12.01
N ASN A 58 -29.73 -21.12 12.28
CA ASN A 58 -30.90 -20.80 13.07
C ASN A 58 -31.82 -19.82 12.31
N TYR A 59 -32.81 -20.37 11.62
CA TYR A 59 -33.85 -19.65 10.87
C TYR A 59 -34.52 -18.53 11.70
N ARG A 60 -34.55 -18.67 13.03
CA ARG A 60 -35.07 -17.65 13.95
C ARG A 60 -34.28 -16.34 13.90
N LYS A 61 -32.94 -16.40 13.86
CA LYS A 61 -32.09 -15.20 13.79
C LYS A 61 -32.22 -14.47 12.45
N LEU A 62 -32.28 -15.21 11.34
CA LEU A 62 -32.55 -14.62 10.02
C LEU A 62 -33.91 -13.92 9.97
N LYS A 63 -34.93 -14.55 10.57
CA LYS A 63 -36.28 -13.97 10.62
C LYS A 63 -36.36 -12.72 11.51
N GLU A 64 -35.58 -12.68 12.58
CA GLU A 64 -35.45 -11.49 13.44
C GLU A 64 -34.69 -10.37 12.74
N GLN A 65 -33.56 -10.67 12.09
CA GLN A 65 -32.79 -9.72 11.29
C GLN A 65 -33.65 -9.12 10.17
N ALA A 66 -34.28 -9.97 9.35
CA ALA A 66 -35.14 -9.53 8.24
C ALA A 66 -36.35 -8.73 8.71
N ARG A 67 -36.89 -9.02 9.91
CA ARG A 67 -37.96 -8.21 10.51
C ARG A 67 -37.44 -6.84 10.92
N ASN A 68 -36.26 -6.77 11.54
CA ASN A 68 -35.65 -5.50 11.94
C ASN A 68 -35.33 -4.63 10.72
N ASP A 69 -34.71 -5.23 9.69
CA ASP A 69 -34.40 -4.56 8.43
C ASP A 69 -35.69 -4.06 7.74
N TYR A 70 -36.75 -4.88 7.72
CA TYR A 70 -38.04 -4.48 7.17
C TYR A 70 -38.70 -3.33 7.95
N LEU A 71 -38.59 -3.32 9.28
CA LEU A 71 -39.09 -2.23 10.11
C LEU A 71 -38.29 -0.95 9.91
N GLU A 72 -36.97 -1.05 9.75
CA GLU A 72 -36.10 0.08 9.40
C GLU A 72 -36.46 0.65 8.03
N LEU A 73 -36.56 -0.18 6.99
CA LEU A 73 -36.99 0.22 5.66
C LEU A 73 -38.39 0.84 5.64
N LYS A 74 -39.33 0.28 6.42
CA LYS A 74 -40.69 0.83 6.56
C LYS A 74 -40.66 2.19 7.26
N SER A 75 -39.79 2.39 8.25
CA SER A 75 -39.62 3.69 8.90
C SER A 75 -39.06 4.75 7.95
N ILE A 76 -38.10 4.37 7.09
CA ILE A 76 -37.54 5.23 6.03
C ILE A 76 -38.63 5.56 4.99
N SER A 77 -39.40 4.57 4.54
CA SER A 77 -40.50 4.74 3.58
C SER A 77 -41.64 5.62 4.08
N LEU A 78 -41.89 5.66 5.40
CA LEU A 78 -42.92 6.48 6.03
C LEU A 78 -42.49 7.94 6.24
N GLY A 79 -41.29 8.32 5.78
CA GLY A 79 -40.79 9.69 5.91
C GLY A 79 -40.47 10.09 7.35
N ALA A 80 -40.26 9.12 8.25
CA ALA A 80 -39.68 9.42 9.54
C ALA A 80 -38.25 9.90 9.29
N ASN A 81 -38.02 11.21 9.42
CA ASN A 81 -36.70 11.85 9.33
C ASN A 81 -35.80 11.43 10.52
N LEU A 82 -35.56 10.14 10.69
CA LEU A 82 -34.34 9.62 11.29
C LEU A 82 -33.27 9.64 10.20
N ILE A 83 -32.97 10.84 9.67
CA ILE A 83 -31.61 11.07 9.19
C ILE A 83 -30.79 10.96 10.47
N LYS A 84 -30.27 9.76 10.77
CA LYS A 84 -29.18 9.65 11.74
C LYS A 84 -28.12 10.58 11.17
N ASP A 85 -27.92 11.73 11.81
CA ASP A 85 -26.86 12.65 11.43
C ASP A 85 -25.57 11.84 11.43
N VAL A 86 -25.09 11.53 10.23
CA VAL A 86 -23.89 10.74 10.05
C VAL A 86 -22.75 11.67 10.44
N GLY A 87 -22.23 11.44 11.64
CA GLY A 87 -21.13 12.24 12.20
C GLY A 87 -19.93 12.27 11.26
N LEU A 88 -19.09 13.29 11.41
CA LEU A 88 -17.90 13.42 10.59
C LEU A 88 -16.79 12.54 11.18
N CYS A 89 -16.08 11.81 10.31
CA CYS A 89 -14.95 11.00 10.74
C CYS A 89 -13.82 11.88 11.29
N GLY A 90 -13.00 11.30 12.17
CA GLY A 90 -11.75 11.95 12.60
C GLY A 90 -10.76 12.08 11.44
N LYS A 91 -9.75 12.93 11.63
CA LYS A 91 -8.74 13.26 10.60
C LYS A 91 -7.90 12.03 10.19
N GLU A 92 -7.79 11.05 11.06
CA GLU A 92 -7.12 9.78 10.79
C GLU A 92 -7.75 9.02 9.60
N ARG A 93 -9.01 9.33 9.24
CA ARG A 93 -9.73 8.70 8.14
C ARG A 93 -9.73 9.49 6.83
N GLU A 94 -9.00 10.60 6.72
CA GLU A 94 -8.97 11.40 5.48
C GLU A 94 -8.52 10.59 4.24
N ASN A 95 -7.67 9.56 4.42
CA ASN A 95 -7.22 8.66 3.34
C ASN A 95 -7.76 7.23 3.52
N TYR A 96 -8.87 7.07 4.24
CA TYR A 96 -9.44 5.75 4.52
C TYR A 96 -10.05 5.13 3.25
N VAL A 97 -9.57 3.95 2.87
CA VAL A 97 -10.17 3.13 1.83
C VAL A 97 -10.80 1.89 2.48
N PRO A 98 -12.11 1.65 2.32
CA PRO A 98 -12.78 0.49 2.93
C PRO A 98 -12.12 -0.83 2.55
N CYS A 99 -11.95 -1.71 3.54
CA CYS A 99 -11.35 -3.05 3.40
C CYS A 99 -9.88 -3.10 2.96
N TYR A 100 -9.18 -1.97 2.90
CA TYR A 100 -7.73 -1.95 2.69
C TYR A 100 -7.04 -1.52 3.99
N ASN A 101 -6.43 -2.48 4.68
CA ASN A 101 -5.67 -2.23 5.90
C ASN A 101 -4.46 -3.16 5.97
N VAL A 102 -3.33 -2.69 5.40
CA VAL A 102 -2.08 -3.45 5.33
C VAL A 102 -1.63 -3.91 6.72
N SER A 103 -1.73 -3.06 7.75
CA SER A 103 -1.33 -3.42 9.11
C SER A 103 -2.21 -4.54 9.70
N ALA A 104 -3.52 -4.47 9.51
CA ALA A 104 -4.43 -5.54 9.97
C ALA A 104 -4.21 -6.84 9.17
N ASN A 105 -3.98 -6.73 7.87
CA ASN A 105 -3.72 -7.88 7.01
C ASN A 105 -2.43 -8.62 7.43
N LEU A 106 -1.36 -7.88 7.69
CA LEU A 106 -0.10 -8.44 8.21
C LEU A 106 -0.29 -9.13 9.56
N LEU A 107 -1.09 -8.53 10.46
CA LEU A 107 -1.41 -9.12 11.77
C LEU A 107 -2.26 -10.40 11.65
N ALA A 108 -3.10 -10.50 10.62
CA ALA A 108 -3.86 -11.71 10.28
C ALA A 108 -3.01 -12.80 9.63
N GLY A 109 -1.72 -12.53 9.37
CA GLY A 109 -0.79 -13.49 8.78
C GLY A 109 -0.75 -13.49 7.25
N LEU A 110 -1.42 -12.53 6.60
CA LEU A 110 -1.37 -12.34 5.15
C LEU A 110 0.00 -11.78 4.75
N LYS A 111 0.62 -12.39 3.74
CA LYS A 111 1.99 -12.10 3.28
C LYS A 111 2.09 -12.27 1.76
N ASP A 112 3.27 -12.02 1.21
CA ASP A 112 3.60 -12.25 -0.19
C ASP A 112 2.64 -11.53 -1.16
N GLY A 113 2.22 -10.32 -0.78
CA GLY A 113 1.33 -9.47 -1.58
C GLY A 113 -0.13 -9.52 -1.12
N GLU A 114 -0.56 -10.55 -0.39
CA GLU A 114 -1.92 -10.62 0.15
C GLU A 114 -2.20 -9.47 1.14
N GLU A 115 -1.17 -8.90 1.77
CA GLU A 115 -1.34 -7.76 2.66
C GLU A 115 -1.85 -6.49 1.96
N PHE A 116 -1.66 -6.37 0.64
CA PHE A 116 -2.14 -5.24 -0.17
C PHE A 116 -3.51 -5.49 -0.80
N ASP A 117 -4.07 -6.69 -0.63
CA ASP A 117 -5.39 -7.03 -1.12
C ASP A 117 -6.51 -6.45 -0.27
N ARG A 118 -7.69 -6.43 -0.89
CA ARG A 118 -8.94 -6.10 -0.21
C ARG A 118 -9.39 -7.27 0.65
N HIS A 119 -9.50 -7.03 1.96
CA HIS A 119 -9.98 -7.99 2.96
C HIS A 119 -11.07 -7.35 3.83
N CYS A 120 -12.33 -7.57 3.45
CA CYS A 120 -13.48 -7.01 4.17
C CYS A 120 -13.86 -7.86 5.39
N GLU A 121 -13.53 -9.15 5.37
CA GLU A 121 -13.76 -10.11 6.46
C GLU A 121 -12.96 -9.77 7.73
N LEU A 122 -11.85 -9.05 7.57
CA LEU A 122 -11.03 -8.55 8.68
C LEU A 122 -11.48 -7.17 9.16
N SER A 123 -12.40 -6.52 8.44
CA SER A 123 -12.90 -5.20 8.81
C SER A 123 -13.97 -5.33 9.88
N GLN A 124 -13.74 -4.72 11.04
CA GLN A 124 -14.73 -4.64 12.10
C GLN A 124 -15.95 -3.81 11.65
N GLU A 125 -17.11 -3.99 12.30
CA GLU A 125 -18.25 -3.10 12.11
C GLU A 125 -17.88 -1.68 12.58
N HIS A 126 -17.65 -0.78 11.64
CA HIS A 126 -17.34 0.61 11.95
C HIS A 126 -18.63 1.43 11.97
N GLN A 127 -18.70 2.40 12.88
CA GLN A 127 -19.76 3.40 12.81
C GLN A 127 -19.68 4.14 11.48
N ASN A 128 -20.82 4.24 10.81
CA ASN A 128 -20.97 5.02 9.59
C ASN A 128 -20.65 6.49 9.92
N CYS A 129 -19.61 7.04 9.31
CA CYS A 129 -19.22 8.44 9.42
C CYS A 129 -18.88 9.00 8.03
N LEU A 130 -19.05 10.32 7.86
CA LEU A 130 -18.69 11.02 6.63
C LEU A 130 -17.20 11.40 6.67
N VAL A 131 -16.42 10.88 5.73
CA VAL A 131 -15.02 11.26 5.55
C VAL A 131 -14.96 12.65 4.93
N ARG A 132 -14.17 13.55 5.54
CA ARG A 132 -13.97 14.90 5.01
C ARG A 132 -12.86 14.89 3.97
N PRO A 133 -12.95 15.73 2.92
CA PRO A 133 -11.79 15.99 2.07
C PRO A 133 -10.66 16.61 2.91
N PRO A 134 -9.39 16.39 2.52
CA PRO A 134 -8.24 17.06 3.12
C PRO A 134 -8.43 18.58 3.13
N LYS A 135 -7.90 19.26 4.15
CA LYS A 135 -8.07 20.72 4.32
C LYS A 135 -7.64 21.56 3.12
N GLU A 136 -6.62 21.09 2.41
CA GLU A 136 -6.01 21.78 1.26
C GLU A 136 -6.45 21.18 -0.07
N TYR A 137 -7.46 20.30 -0.03
CA TYR A 137 -8.00 19.69 -1.23
C TYR A 137 -8.58 20.75 -2.17
N LYS A 138 -8.24 20.65 -3.44
CA LYS A 138 -8.73 21.49 -4.53
C LYS A 138 -9.39 20.62 -5.58
N ILE A 139 -10.31 21.20 -6.34
CA ILE A 139 -10.90 20.49 -7.49
C ILE A 139 -9.77 20.17 -8.50
N PRO A 140 -9.65 18.93 -8.98
CA PRO A 140 -8.64 18.55 -9.97
C PRO A 140 -8.73 19.40 -11.25
N LEU A 141 -7.59 19.65 -11.88
CA LEU A 141 -7.56 20.39 -13.15
C LEU A 141 -8.23 19.58 -14.25
N THR A 142 -9.01 20.24 -15.10
CA THR A 142 -9.67 19.56 -16.22
C THR A 142 -8.64 19.08 -17.24
N TRP A 143 -8.95 17.98 -17.93
CA TRP A 143 -8.16 17.55 -19.08
C TRP A 143 -8.12 18.63 -20.16
N PRO A 144 -6.96 18.93 -20.79
CA PRO A 144 -5.67 18.24 -20.68
C PRO A 144 -4.72 18.78 -19.60
N ALA A 145 -5.05 19.87 -18.90
CA ALA A 145 -4.13 20.46 -17.91
C ALA A 145 -3.77 19.51 -16.77
N GLY A 146 -4.75 18.72 -16.29
CA GLY A 146 -4.53 17.69 -15.27
C GLY A 146 -3.47 16.65 -15.66
N ARG A 147 -3.24 16.44 -16.97
CA ARG A 147 -2.21 15.53 -17.47
C ARG A 147 -0.85 15.89 -16.91
N ASP A 148 -0.51 17.18 -16.87
CA ASP A 148 0.85 17.65 -16.66
C ASP A 148 1.04 18.26 -15.28
N VAL A 149 -0.06 18.67 -14.65
CA VAL A 149 -0.05 19.42 -13.40
C VAL A 149 -1.18 18.96 -12.48
N ILE A 150 -0.87 18.75 -11.21
CA ILE A 150 -1.87 18.48 -10.15
C ILE A 150 -1.65 19.37 -8.94
N TRP A 151 -2.64 19.42 -8.05
CA TRP A 151 -2.51 20.07 -6.76
C TRP A 151 -1.75 19.20 -5.76
N SER A 152 -0.72 19.74 -5.13
CA SER A 152 0.04 19.01 -4.10
C SER A 152 -0.83 18.64 -2.89
N GLY A 153 -1.80 19.50 -2.54
CA GLY A 153 -2.72 19.28 -1.41
C GLY A 153 -3.71 18.11 -1.61
N ASN A 154 -3.83 17.57 -2.83
CA ASN A 154 -4.72 16.45 -3.12
C ASN A 154 -4.02 15.09 -2.96
N VAL A 155 -2.69 15.07 -2.83
CA VAL A 155 -1.89 13.85 -2.74
C VAL A 155 -1.02 13.88 -1.50
N LYS A 156 -0.90 12.73 -0.84
CA LYS A 156 -0.02 12.58 0.32
C LYS A 156 1.34 12.02 -0.11
N LEU A 157 2.29 12.88 -0.47
CA LEU A 157 3.66 12.47 -0.83
C LEU A 157 4.60 12.62 0.36
N THR A 158 5.45 11.62 0.61
CA THR A 158 6.54 11.77 1.59
C THR A 158 7.71 12.57 0.98
N LYS A 159 8.55 13.17 1.84
CA LYS A 159 9.78 13.85 1.39
C LYS A 159 10.66 12.92 0.56
N ASP A 160 10.80 11.66 0.97
CA ASP A 160 11.62 10.68 0.25
C ASP A 160 11.01 10.29 -1.10
N GLN A 161 9.68 10.20 -1.22
CA GLN A 161 9.04 9.98 -2.51
C GLN A 161 9.23 11.19 -3.45
N PHE A 162 9.19 12.39 -2.89
CA PHE A 162 9.46 13.63 -3.62
C PHE A 162 10.95 13.81 -4.01
N LEU A 163 11.88 13.37 -3.16
CA LEU A 163 13.33 13.51 -3.37
C LEU A 163 13.95 12.33 -4.14
N SER A 164 13.44 11.11 -3.99
CA SER A 164 13.81 9.94 -4.82
C SER A 164 13.34 10.09 -6.27
N SER A 165 12.51 11.10 -6.51
CA SER A 165 12.20 11.64 -7.83
C SER A 165 13.43 12.30 -8.50
N GLY A 166 14.51 12.59 -7.77
CA GLY A 166 15.77 13.13 -8.30
C GLY A 166 16.63 12.18 -9.14
N SER A 167 16.23 10.93 -9.35
CA SER A 167 16.86 10.07 -10.37
C SER A 167 16.33 10.48 -11.75
N MET A 168 17.20 10.51 -12.77
CA MET A 168 17.04 11.18 -14.08
C MET A 168 15.71 10.96 -14.85
N THR A 169 14.88 9.99 -14.47
CA THR A 169 13.56 9.68 -15.03
C THR A 169 12.35 10.16 -14.23
N LYS A 170 12.51 10.75 -13.03
CA LYS A 170 11.39 11.00 -12.10
C LYS A 170 11.21 12.47 -11.71
N ARG A 171 11.24 13.45 -12.60
CA ARG A 171 11.15 14.87 -12.17
C ARG A 171 9.73 15.31 -11.78
N LEU A 172 9.30 15.04 -10.55
CA LEU A 172 8.24 15.82 -9.92
C LEU A 172 8.81 17.21 -9.60
N MET A 173 8.22 18.27 -10.16
CA MET A 173 8.61 19.64 -9.85
C MET A 173 7.50 20.31 -9.04
N LEU A 174 7.83 20.82 -7.84
CA LEU A 174 6.92 21.69 -7.10
C LEU A 174 6.96 23.08 -7.72
N LEU A 175 5.82 23.54 -8.21
CA LEU A 175 5.63 24.91 -8.67
C LEU A 175 5.25 25.81 -7.49
N GLU A 176 5.47 27.12 -7.64
CA GLU A 176 5.24 28.13 -6.60
C GLU A 176 3.80 28.13 -6.03
N GLU A 177 2.82 27.64 -6.79
CA GLU A 177 1.39 27.64 -6.43
C GLU A 177 0.89 26.37 -5.71
N ASN A 178 1.76 25.61 -5.03
CA ASN A 178 1.41 24.29 -4.46
C ASN A 178 0.89 23.32 -5.54
N GLN A 179 1.53 23.34 -6.70
CA GLN A 179 1.25 22.42 -7.79
C GLN A 179 2.45 21.51 -8.01
N ILE A 180 2.18 20.32 -8.53
CA ILE A 180 3.19 19.33 -8.90
C ILE A 180 3.11 19.17 -10.41
N ALA A 181 4.19 19.50 -11.10
CA ALA A 181 4.35 19.26 -12.52
C ALA A 181 5.08 17.93 -12.77
N PHE A 182 4.65 17.23 -13.82
CA PHE A 182 5.23 15.96 -14.28
C PHE A 182 6.12 16.12 -15.51
N HIS A 183 6.25 17.34 -16.04
CA HIS A 183 7.09 17.70 -17.18
C HIS A 183 8.11 18.79 -16.78
N SER A 184 9.25 18.79 -17.48
CA SER A 184 10.22 19.88 -17.49
C SER A 184 9.89 20.78 -18.68
N GLU A 185 9.51 22.04 -18.47
CA GLU A 185 9.16 23.00 -19.55
C GLU A 185 10.34 23.32 -20.49
N ASP A 186 11.57 23.01 -20.08
CA ASP A 186 12.77 23.18 -20.89
C ASP A 186 12.85 22.07 -21.94
N GLY A 187 12.20 22.24 -23.10
CA GLY A 187 12.19 21.34 -24.28
C GLY A 187 13.55 20.91 -24.86
N MET A 188 14.63 21.07 -24.10
CA MET A 188 15.99 20.58 -24.25
C MET A 188 16.17 19.13 -23.76
N ILE A 189 15.14 18.52 -23.14
CA ILE A 189 15.21 17.16 -22.60
C ILE A 189 14.20 16.29 -23.33
N VAL A 190 14.72 15.29 -24.02
CA VAL A 190 13.94 14.26 -24.70
C VAL A 190 12.94 13.65 -23.72
N ASP A 191 11.66 13.60 -24.09
CA ASP A 191 10.62 13.02 -23.25
C ASP A 191 10.87 11.51 -23.11
N GLY A 192 11.49 11.11 -21.99
CA GLY A 192 11.86 9.72 -21.75
C GLY A 192 10.68 8.75 -21.79
N VAL A 193 9.44 9.22 -21.60
CA VAL A 193 8.24 8.39 -21.73
C VAL A 193 7.90 8.14 -23.19
N LYS A 194 8.04 9.15 -24.05
CA LYS A 194 7.84 8.99 -25.49
C LYS A 194 8.87 8.05 -26.10
N ASP A 195 10.14 8.21 -25.75
CA ASP A 195 11.20 7.29 -26.21
C ASP A 195 10.94 5.87 -25.72
N TYR A 196 10.53 5.72 -24.46
CA TYR A 196 10.17 4.42 -23.90
C TYR A 196 8.97 3.79 -24.61
N SER A 197 7.94 4.57 -24.92
CA SER A 197 6.77 4.14 -25.70
C SER A 197 7.17 3.72 -27.12
N HIS A 198 8.09 4.44 -27.75
CA HIS A 198 8.65 4.07 -29.05
C HIS A 198 9.39 2.72 -28.99
N LEU A 199 10.22 2.51 -27.96
CA LEU A 199 10.91 1.24 -27.76
C LEU A 199 9.93 0.07 -27.59
N ILE A 200 8.81 0.25 -26.88
CA ILE A 200 7.75 -0.76 -26.78
C ILE A 200 7.17 -1.06 -28.16
N ALA A 201 6.88 -0.03 -28.96
CA ALA A 201 6.36 -0.19 -30.31
C ALA A 201 7.34 -0.98 -31.21
N ASP A 202 8.63 -0.62 -31.15
CA ASP A 202 9.70 -1.31 -31.88
C ASP A 202 9.77 -2.79 -31.48
N MET A 203 9.63 -3.09 -30.19
CA MET A 203 9.67 -4.46 -29.66
C MET A 203 8.48 -5.33 -30.11
N ILE A 204 7.30 -4.74 -30.36
CA ILE A 204 6.15 -5.44 -30.96
C ILE A 204 6.13 -5.38 -32.50
N GLY A 205 7.21 -4.88 -33.13
CA GLY A 205 7.37 -4.86 -34.58
C GLY A 205 6.66 -3.71 -35.30
N LEU A 206 6.33 -2.64 -34.59
CA LEU A 206 5.81 -1.39 -35.17
C LEU A 206 6.94 -0.39 -35.43
N GLY A 207 6.70 0.59 -36.30
CA GLY A 207 7.68 1.63 -36.61
C GLY A 207 7.69 2.80 -35.62
N SER A 208 6.63 2.97 -34.83
CA SER A 208 6.47 4.00 -33.80
C SER A 208 5.24 3.71 -32.93
N ASP A 209 5.22 4.25 -31.71
CA ASP A 209 4.06 4.27 -30.81
C ASP A 209 2.78 4.88 -31.42
N THR A 210 2.91 5.74 -32.42
CA THR A 210 1.75 6.28 -33.17
C THR A 210 0.99 5.20 -33.95
N GLU A 211 1.60 4.05 -34.22
CA GLU A 211 1.00 2.93 -34.95
C GLU A 211 0.19 1.99 -34.06
N PHE A 212 0.26 2.10 -32.73
CA PHE A 212 -0.47 1.24 -31.79
C PHE A 212 -1.95 1.10 -32.13
N LEU A 213 -2.62 2.22 -32.45
CA LEU A 213 -4.04 2.21 -32.81
C LEU A 213 -4.31 1.45 -34.11
N GLN A 214 -3.42 1.55 -35.10
CA GLN A 214 -3.52 0.84 -36.38
C GLN A 214 -3.24 -0.65 -36.20
N ALA A 215 -2.36 -1.00 -35.27
CA ALA A 215 -2.07 -2.35 -34.84
C ALA A 215 -3.20 -2.99 -34.01
N GLY A 216 -4.27 -2.25 -33.71
CA GLY A 216 -5.44 -2.73 -32.99
C GLY A 216 -5.39 -2.52 -31.47
N VAL A 217 -4.34 -1.91 -30.93
CA VAL A 217 -4.26 -1.56 -29.52
C VAL A 217 -5.21 -0.39 -29.26
N ARG A 218 -6.15 -0.55 -28.33
CA ARG A 218 -7.08 0.50 -27.91
C ARG A 218 -7.08 0.70 -26.40
N SER A 219 -6.90 -0.40 -25.69
CA SER A 219 -6.96 -0.51 -24.23
C SER A 219 -5.68 -1.13 -23.70
N VAL A 220 -5.06 -0.46 -22.73
CA VAL A 220 -3.82 -0.88 -22.09
C VAL A 220 -4.07 -1.02 -20.60
N LEU A 221 -3.62 -2.12 -20.03
CA LEU A 221 -3.57 -2.31 -18.59
C LEU A 221 -2.17 -1.94 -18.09
N ASP A 222 -2.06 -0.83 -17.35
CA ASP A 222 -0.79 -0.36 -16.79
C ASP A 222 -0.70 -0.76 -15.32
N ILE A 223 0.20 -1.70 -15.00
CA ILE A 223 0.36 -2.24 -13.64
C ILE A 223 1.56 -1.58 -12.97
N GLY A 224 1.33 -0.95 -11.82
CA GLY A 224 2.38 -0.21 -11.12
C GLY A 224 2.78 1.06 -11.87
N CYS A 225 1.79 1.89 -12.17
CA CYS A 225 1.84 3.03 -13.08
C CYS A 225 2.76 4.18 -12.62
N GLY A 226 3.30 4.10 -11.40
CA GLY A 226 4.14 5.13 -10.79
C GLY A 226 3.40 6.47 -10.71
N PHE A 227 3.88 7.46 -11.47
CA PHE A 227 3.23 8.77 -11.55
C PHE A 227 2.10 8.84 -12.58
N GLY A 228 1.88 7.80 -13.38
CA GLY A 228 0.89 7.77 -14.47
C GLY A 228 1.37 8.39 -15.78
N SER A 229 2.68 8.64 -15.94
CA SER A 229 3.20 9.35 -17.11
C SER A 229 3.08 8.54 -18.40
N PHE A 230 3.25 7.22 -18.34
CA PHE A 230 3.02 6.34 -19.49
C PHE A 230 1.55 6.39 -19.93
N GLY A 231 0.61 6.20 -19.01
CA GLY A 231 -0.83 6.34 -19.30
C GLY A 231 -1.22 7.72 -19.84
N ALA A 232 -0.63 8.80 -19.32
CA ALA A 232 -0.82 10.16 -19.84
C ALA A 232 -0.33 10.31 -21.29
N HIS A 233 0.83 9.74 -21.62
CA HIS A 233 1.37 9.72 -22.98
C HIS A 233 0.46 8.93 -23.93
N LEU A 234 0.08 7.71 -23.55
CA LEU A 234 -0.82 6.87 -24.34
C LEU A 234 -2.20 7.53 -24.58
N LEU A 235 -2.73 8.23 -23.59
CA LEU A 235 -3.99 8.98 -23.75
C LEU A 235 -3.87 10.10 -24.79
N SER A 236 -2.69 10.73 -24.92
CA SER A 236 -2.42 11.70 -25.99
C SER A 236 -2.42 11.06 -27.39
N LEU A 237 -2.12 9.76 -27.48
CA LEU A 237 -2.21 8.93 -28.69
C LEU A 237 -3.61 8.33 -28.90
N ARG A 238 -4.61 8.73 -28.09
CA ARG A 238 -5.99 8.22 -28.10
C ARG A 238 -6.12 6.74 -27.67
N LEU A 239 -5.20 6.27 -26.83
CA LEU A 239 -5.24 4.95 -26.22
C LEU A 239 -5.69 5.06 -24.77
N MET A 240 -6.58 4.17 -24.33
CA MET A 240 -7.05 4.18 -22.95
C MET A 240 -6.17 3.27 -22.10
N ALA A 241 -5.36 3.87 -21.22
CA ALA A 241 -4.57 3.11 -20.26
C ALA A 241 -5.25 3.12 -18.88
N LEU A 242 -5.71 1.96 -18.41
CA LEU A 242 -6.18 1.81 -17.03
C LEU A 242 -4.99 1.54 -16.11
N CYS A 243 -4.79 2.44 -15.16
CA CYS A 243 -3.80 2.24 -14.11
C CYS A 243 -4.32 1.29 -13.02
N VAL A 244 -3.54 0.28 -12.66
CA VAL A 244 -3.79 -0.56 -11.48
C VAL A 244 -2.55 -0.63 -10.60
N ALA A 245 -2.70 -0.29 -9.33
CA ALA A 245 -1.61 -0.32 -8.36
C ALA A 245 -2.13 -0.69 -6.97
N PRO A 246 -1.26 -1.25 -6.10
CA PRO A 246 -1.65 -1.60 -4.74
C PRO A 246 -2.04 -0.35 -3.95
N TYR A 247 -2.79 -0.57 -2.86
CA TYR A 247 -3.12 0.50 -1.95
C TYR A 247 -1.87 0.98 -1.20
N GLU A 248 -1.58 2.28 -1.29
CA GLU A 248 -0.51 2.92 -0.54
C GLU A 248 -1.06 4.13 0.26
N PRO A 249 -0.84 4.22 1.58
CA PRO A 249 -1.35 5.32 2.39
C PRO A 249 -0.62 6.65 2.12
N SER A 250 0.54 6.61 1.48
CA SER A 250 1.32 7.77 1.02
C SER A 250 2.01 7.43 -0.29
N GLY A 251 1.97 8.32 -1.27
CA GLY A 251 2.49 8.06 -2.61
C GLY A 251 1.60 7.15 -3.44
N SER A 252 0.31 7.10 -3.14
CA SER A 252 -0.67 6.31 -3.90
C SER A 252 -0.60 6.64 -5.39
N GLN A 253 -0.12 5.67 -6.17
CA GLN A 253 -0.05 5.76 -7.63
C GLN A 253 -1.45 5.91 -8.24
N VAL A 254 -2.45 5.24 -7.64
CA VAL A 254 -3.85 5.37 -8.03
C VAL A 254 -4.35 6.79 -7.78
N GLN A 255 -4.10 7.35 -6.60
CA GLN A 255 -4.51 8.74 -6.32
C GLN A 255 -3.85 9.71 -7.29
N LEU A 256 -2.54 9.57 -7.51
CA LEU A 256 -1.81 10.40 -8.46
C LEU A 256 -2.40 10.35 -9.88
N ALA A 257 -2.71 9.15 -10.37
CA ALA A 257 -3.34 8.97 -11.69
C ALA A 257 -4.73 9.62 -11.75
N LEU A 258 -5.57 9.44 -10.72
CA LEU A 258 -6.90 10.06 -10.64
C LEU A 258 -6.83 11.59 -10.60
N GLU A 259 -5.92 12.16 -9.83
CA GLU A 259 -5.70 13.61 -9.75
C GLU A 259 -5.23 14.20 -11.09
N ARG A 260 -4.53 13.39 -11.91
CA ARG A 260 -4.14 13.74 -13.28
C ARG A 260 -5.28 13.59 -14.30
N GLY A 261 -6.43 13.07 -13.90
CA GLY A 261 -7.57 12.78 -14.78
C GLY A 261 -7.42 11.47 -15.58
N LEU A 262 -6.55 10.56 -15.15
CA LEU A 262 -6.35 9.24 -15.77
C LEU A 262 -7.21 8.19 -15.06
N PRO A 263 -7.75 7.19 -15.79
CA PRO A 263 -8.51 6.12 -15.16
C PRO A 263 -7.58 5.24 -14.33
N ALA A 264 -7.93 5.00 -13.06
CA ALA A 264 -7.14 4.18 -12.17
C ALA A 264 -8.01 3.44 -11.15
N VAL A 265 -7.54 2.27 -10.72
CA VAL A 265 -8.17 1.46 -9.67
C VAL A 265 -7.13 0.86 -8.74
N ILE A 266 -7.53 0.65 -7.48
CA ILE A 266 -6.72 -0.05 -6.50
C ILE A 266 -6.80 -1.55 -6.75
N GLY A 267 -5.65 -2.21 -6.88
CA GLY A 267 -5.58 -3.66 -7.05
C GLY A 267 -4.14 -4.17 -6.96
N ASN A 268 -3.96 -5.35 -6.38
CA ASN A 268 -2.70 -6.08 -6.37
C ASN A 268 -2.83 -7.38 -7.16
N PHE A 269 -1.82 -7.70 -7.96
CA PHE A 269 -1.78 -8.87 -8.84
C PHE A 269 -0.85 -9.97 -8.34
N ILE A 270 -0.11 -9.70 -7.27
CA ILE A 270 0.85 -10.66 -6.73
C ILE A 270 0.10 -11.87 -6.14
N SER A 271 -1.01 -11.65 -5.45
CA SER A 271 -1.80 -12.69 -4.78
C SER A 271 -2.97 -13.20 -5.64
N LYS A 272 -3.80 -12.31 -6.21
CA LYS A 272 -5.05 -12.68 -6.90
C LYS A 272 -5.03 -12.43 -8.40
N GLN A 273 -5.88 -13.18 -9.12
CA GLN A 273 -6.17 -12.91 -10.53
C GLN A 273 -6.96 -11.61 -10.67
N LEU A 274 -6.79 -10.93 -11.80
CA LEU A 274 -7.56 -9.77 -12.19
C LEU A 274 -9.07 -9.96 -12.06
N PRO A 275 -9.82 -8.94 -11.58
CA PRO A 275 -11.28 -8.91 -11.68
C PRO A 275 -11.78 -8.65 -13.11
N PHE A 276 -10.88 -8.56 -14.09
CA PHE A 276 -11.23 -8.36 -15.49
C PHE A 276 -11.29 -9.70 -16.23
N PRO A 277 -12.30 -9.93 -17.09
CA PRO A 277 -12.32 -11.07 -17.98
C PRO A 277 -11.05 -11.19 -18.83
N SER A 278 -10.72 -12.39 -19.27
CA SER A 278 -9.67 -12.59 -20.28
C SER A 278 -9.96 -11.74 -21.53
N LEU A 279 -8.91 -11.22 -22.16
CA LEU A 279 -8.99 -10.36 -23.36
C LEU A 279 -9.72 -9.02 -23.14
N SER A 280 -9.76 -8.50 -21.92
CA SER A 280 -10.30 -7.15 -21.65
C SER A 280 -9.38 -6.01 -22.09
N TYR A 281 -8.09 -6.30 -22.32
CA TYR A 281 -7.08 -5.34 -22.72
C TYR A 281 -6.28 -5.86 -23.89
N ASP A 282 -5.90 -4.98 -24.81
CA ASP A 282 -5.12 -5.30 -26.00
C ASP A 282 -3.62 -5.39 -25.68
N MET A 283 -3.19 -4.70 -24.62
CA MET A 283 -1.81 -4.68 -24.14
C MET A 283 -1.77 -4.65 -22.61
N VAL A 284 -0.79 -5.32 -22.02
CA VAL A 284 -0.47 -5.22 -20.59
C VAL A 284 0.93 -4.66 -20.47
N HIS A 285 1.06 -3.59 -19.70
CA HIS A 285 2.33 -2.92 -19.41
C HIS A 285 2.67 -3.07 -17.92
N CYS A 286 3.92 -3.40 -17.65
CA CYS A 286 4.51 -3.41 -16.32
C CYS A 286 6.03 -3.20 -16.46
N ALA A 287 6.55 -2.10 -15.91
CA ALA A 287 7.99 -1.83 -15.96
C ALA A 287 8.77 -2.55 -14.84
N GLN A 288 8.18 -2.69 -13.64
CA GLN A 288 8.83 -3.30 -12.48
C GLN A 288 7.83 -3.77 -11.40
N CYS A 289 6.82 -4.54 -11.81
CA CYS A 289 5.73 -4.96 -10.92
C CYS A 289 6.07 -6.17 -10.03
N GLY A 290 7.22 -6.83 -10.23
CA GLY A 290 7.61 -8.00 -9.44
C GLY A 290 6.70 -9.22 -9.60
N ILE A 291 5.88 -9.25 -10.66
CA ILE A 291 4.96 -10.35 -10.96
C ILE A 291 5.69 -11.43 -11.75
N ILE A 292 5.61 -12.67 -11.27
CA ILE A 292 6.08 -13.85 -11.99
C ILE A 292 4.95 -14.32 -12.91
N TRP A 293 4.92 -13.80 -14.13
CA TRP A 293 3.83 -14.04 -15.10
C TRP A 293 3.61 -15.53 -15.43
N ASP A 294 4.70 -16.30 -15.54
CA ASP A 294 4.65 -17.75 -15.79
C ASP A 294 3.80 -18.52 -14.76
N SER A 295 3.81 -18.05 -13.50
CA SER A 295 3.07 -18.69 -12.41
C SER A 295 1.58 -18.37 -12.41
N LYS A 296 1.16 -17.34 -13.16
CA LYS A 296 -0.23 -16.83 -13.17
C LYS A 296 -1.07 -17.35 -14.33
N GLY A 297 -0.53 -18.28 -15.14
CA GLY A 297 -1.25 -18.83 -16.30
C GLY A 297 -1.58 -17.80 -17.38
N ILE A 298 -0.99 -16.61 -17.30
CA ILE A 298 -1.06 -15.55 -18.29
C ILE A 298 0.22 -15.66 -19.11
N VAL A 299 0.09 -15.99 -20.39
CA VAL A 299 1.18 -15.79 -21.35
C VAL A 299 1.27 -14.29 -21.60
N ALA A 300 1.98 -13.59 -20.72
CA ALA A 300 2.40 -12.24 -20.99
C ALA A 300 3.62 -12.33 -21.90
N PHE A 301 3.59 -11.68 -23.06
CA PHE A 301 4.82 -11.38 -23.77
C PHE A 301 5.55 -10.33 -22.93
N VAL A 302 6.41 -10.80 -22.04
CA VAL A 302 7.38 -9.96 -21.35
C VAL A 302 8.38 -9.55 -22.43
N LEU A 303 8.27 -8.31 -22.88
CA LEU A 303 9.28 -7.67 -23.72
C LEU A 303 10.34 -7.03 -22.83
#